data_AF-A0A2M8QVR7-F1
#
_entry.id   AF-A0A2M8QVR7-F1
#
_cell.length_a   1.000
_cell.length_b   1.000
_cell.length_c   1.000
_cell.angle_alpha   90.00
_cell.angle_beta   90.00
_cell.angle_gamma   90.00
#
_symmetry.space_group_name_H-M   'P 1'
#
loop_
_entity.id
_entity.type
_entity.pdbx_description
1 polymer ?
#
loop_
_entity_poly.entity_id
_entity_poly.type
_entity_poly.pdbx_seq_one_letter_code
_entity_poly.pdbx_strand_id
1 'polypeptide(L)'
;MTFARSETFRSIGQILAADVLPALYRSQKLPLRISCLGAASYDASDAANSFDRVIPLGECPSLDEAIQTAALRVARGNICTGPDSFPYFQPRIMLIQDRDQRLVLAGEIRAGIILWQQPVASDAEARRIVTEASRLRGMAFRASDPGDARRLRYRAAALEARLVDPFWRETSADLLRLPQAA
;
A
#
# COMPACT_ATOMS: atom_id res chain seq x y z
N MET A 1 -14.04 -12.56 52.78
CA MET A 1 -13.35 -11.51 52.00
C MET A 1 -12.37 -12.21 51.07
N THR A 2 -12.63 -12.20 49.77
CA THR A 2 -11.74 -12.75 48.73
C THR A 2 -10.97 -11.59 48.13
N PHE A 3 -9.66 -11.52 48.40
CA PHE A 3 -8.77 -10.56 47.76
C PHE A 3 -8.64 -10.92 46.27
N ALA A 4 -9.19 -10.08 45.40
CA ALA A 4 -8.92 -10.13 43.98
C ALA A 4 -7.43 -9.83 43.77
N ARG A 5 -6.67 -10.83 43.33
CA ARG A 5 -5.25 -10.70 43.03
C ARG A 5 -5.13 -9.88 41.74
N SER A 6 -4.78 -8.60 41.87
CA SER A 6 -4.38 -7.76 40.75
C SER A 6 -3.05 -8.29 40.20
N GLU A 7 -3.09 -9.11 39.16
CA GLU A 7 -1.89 -9.48 38.40
C GLU A 7 -1.50 -8.31 37.48
N THR A 8 -0.88 -7.28 38.05
CA THR A 8 -0.43 -6.08 37.33
C THR A 8 0.99 -6.19 36.76
N PHE A 9 1.70 -7.29 37.00
CA PHE A 9 3.06 -7.49 36.48
C PHE A 9 3.09 -8.54 35.38
N ARG A 10 3.31 -8.08 34.13
CA ARG A 10 3.68 -8.97 33.02
C ARG A 10 5.04 -9.58 33.29
N SER A 11 5.18 -10.88 33.06
CA SER A 11 6.49 -11.54 33.18
C SER A 11 7.46 -11.01 32.12
N ILE A 12 8.76 -11.06 32.39
CA ILE A 12 9.79 -10.67 31.40
C ILE A 12 9.59 -11.46 30.09
N GLY A 13 9.27 -12.76 30.19
CA GLY A 13 8.99 -13.59 29.02
C GLY A 13 7.80 -13.07 28.20
N GLN A 14 6.73 -12.61 28.85
CA GLN A 14 5.57 -12.02 28.17
C GLN A 14 5.93 -10.70 27.49
N ILE A 15 6.70 -9.83 28.14
CA ILE A 15 7.16 -8.55 27.55
C ILE A 15 8.07 -8.81 26.34
N LEU A 16 8.99 -9.78 26.46
CA LEU A 16 9.86 -10.16 25.34
C LEU A 16 9.06 -10.69 24.15
N ALA A 17 8.10 -11.57 24.39
CA ALA A 17 7.30 -12.19 23.33
C ALA A 17 6.32 -11.21 22.66
N ALA A 18 5.66 -10.35 23.44
CA ALA A 18 4.60 -9.49 22.92
C ALA A 18 5.12 -8.14 22.38
N ASP A 19 6.18 -7.58 22.98
CA ASP A 19 6.60 -6.21 22.70
C ASP A 19 7.96 -6.16 21.98
N VAL A 20 8.98 -6.82 22.55
CA VAL A 20 10.38 -6.68 22.10
C VAL A 20 10.65 -7.45 20.82
N LEU A 21 10.34 -8.75 20.77
CA LEU A 21 10.62 -9.58 19.61
C LEU A 21 9.87 -9.07 18.36
N PRO A 22 8.57 -8.75 18.41
CA PRO A 22 7.87 -8.19 17.24
C PRO A 22 8.45 -6.85 16.78
N ALA A 23 8.91 -5.98 17.68
CA ALA A 23 9.58 -4.74 17.31
C ALA A 23 10.92 -5.00 16.60
N LEU A 24 11.74 -5.94 17.10
CA LEU A 24 13.02 -6.33 16.48
C LEU A 24 12.81 -7.02 15.12
N TYR A 25 11.80 -7.87 14.99
CA TYR A 25 11.47 -8.48 13.69
C TYR A 25 11.03 -7.42 12.68
N ARG A 26 10.23 -6.42 13.10
CA ARG A 26 9.84 -5.31 12.23
C ARG A 26 11.02 -4.41 11.85
N SER A 27 11.95 -4.14 12.77
CA SER A 27 13.11 -3.31 12.46
C SER A 27 14.02 -3.94 11.39
N GLN A 28 14.07 -5.28 11.32
CA GLN A 28 14.78 -6.00 10.26
C GLN A 28 14.13 -5.85 8.87
N LYS A 29 12.89 -5.34 8.78
CA LYS A 29 12.17 -5.13 7.52
C LYS A 29 12.29 -3.71 6.98
N LEU A 30 12.98 -2.82 7.70
CA LEU A 30 13.23 -1.45 7.30
C LEU A 30 14.47 -1.32 6.38
N PRO A 31 14.58 -0.23 5.60
CA PRO A 31 13.60 0.86 5.45
C PRO A 31 12.39 0.44 4.60
N LEU A 32 11.32 1.22 4.72
CA LEU A 32 10.14 1.08 3.87
C LEU A 32 10.33 1.89 2.59
N ARG A 33 10.00 1.30 1.44
CA ARG A 33 10.02 1.94 0.13
C ARG A 33 8.65 2.46 -0.24
N ILE A 34 8.59 3.71 -0.65
CA ILE A 34 7.38 4.33 -1.19
C ILE A 34 7.48 4.32 -2.71
N SER A 35 6.42 3.88 -3.39
CA SER A 35 6.29 4.03 -4.84
C SER A 35 4.86 4.36 -5.23
N CYS A 36 4.69 4.93 -6.43
CA CYS A 36 3.38 5.23 -6.99
C CYS A 36 3.20 4.52 -8.32
N LEU A 37 2.17 3.69 -8.43
CA LEU A 37 1.67 3.19 -9.70
C LEU A 37 0.74 4.22 -10.33
N GLY A 38 0.92 4.48 -11.62
CA GLY A 38 0.10 5.39 -12.40
C GLY A 38 0.17 5.14 -13.89
N ALA A 39 -0.59 5.94 -14.65
CA ALA A 39 -0.55 5.94 -16.11
C ALA A 39 0.34 7.09 -16.57
N ALA A 40 1.40 6.78 -17.32
CA ALA A 40 2.28 7.76 -17.96
C ALA A 40 1.87 7.97 -19.41
N SER A 41 2.03 9.20 -19.91
CA SER A 41 1.99 9.52 -21.34
C SER A 41 3.05 10.57 -21.67
N TYR A 42 3.47 10.60 -22.93
CA TYR A 42 4.34 11.65 -23.48
C TYR A 42 3.56 12.85 -24.02
N ASP A 43 2.26 12.67 -24.30
CA ASP A 43 1.35 13.73 -24.75
C ASP A 43 0.04 13.71 -23.94
N ALA A 44 -0.45 14.91 -23.57
CA ALA A 44 -1.70 15.11 -22.86
C ALA A 44 -2.91 14.58 -23.65
N SER A 45 -2.84 14.66 -24.99
CA SER A 45 -3.92 14.24 -25.87
C SER A 45 -3.88 12.74 -26.19
N ASP A 46 -2.75 12.10 -25.92
CA ASP A 46 -2.50 10.70 -26.27
C ASP A 46 -2.84 9.73 -25.14
N ALA A 47 -4.09 9.79 -24.69
CA ALA A 47 -4.61 8.84 -23.71
C ALA A 47 -4.55 7.39 -24.23
N ALA A 48 -4.62 7.22 -25.56
CA ALA A 48 -4.58 5.92 -26.23
C ALA A 48 -3.23 5.21 -26.03
N ASN A 49 -2.11 5.93 -26.16
CA ASN A 49 -0.77 5.36 -25.99
C ASN A 49 -0.19 5.49 -24.57
N SER A 50 -0.97 5.95 -23.59
CA SER A 50 -0.50 5.96 -22.21
C SER A 50 -0.11 4.55 -21.74
N PHE A 51 0.72 4.38 -20.72
CA PHE A 51 1.16 3.07 -20.23
C PHE A 51 1.36 3.07 -18.72
N ASP A 52 1.29 1.90 -18.09
CA ASP A 52 1.44 1.81 -16.64
C ASP A 52 2.92 1.93 -16.26
N ARG A 53 3.21 2.72 -15.22
CA ARG A 53 4.54 2.86 -14.62
C ARG A 53 4.47 2.94 -13.11
N VAL A 54 5.50 2.41 -12.47
CA VAL A 54 5.75 2.55 -11.04
C VAL A 54 6.89 3.55 -10.87
N ILE A 55 6.63 4.63 -10.13
CA ILE A 55 7.59 5.68 -9.84
C ILE A 55 8.08 5.51 -8.39
N PRO A 56 9.37 5.23 -8.15
CA PRO A 56 9.91 5.20 -6.80
C PRO A 56 9.94 6.61 -6.20
N LEU A 57 9.50 6.74 -4.96
CA LEU A 57 9.39 8.03 -4.26
C LEU A 57 10.41 8.20 -3.13
N GLY A 58 11.06 7.12 -2.69
CA GLY A 58 12.11 7.15 -1.69
C GLY A 58 11.94 6.06 -0.65
N GLU A 59 12.73 6.17 0.41
CA GLU A 59 12.76 5.24 1.54
C GLU A 59 12.48 5.99 2.85
N CYS A 60 11.78 5.35 3.78
CA CYS A 60 11.47 5.89 5.10
C CYS A 60 11.81 4.86 6.20
N PRO A 61 12.30 5.31 7.37
CA PRO A 61 12.65 4.43 8.48
C PRO A 61 11.44 3.92 9.27
N SER A 62 10.22 4.43 9.04
CA SER A 62 9.02 4.01 9.77
C SER A 62 7.76 4.07 8.90
N LEU A 63 6.70 3.40 9.35
CA LEU A 63 5.41 3.38 8.65
C LEU A 63 4.67 4.73 8.74
N ASP A 64 4.72 5.39 9.88
CA ASP A 64 4.12 6.73 10.05
C ASP A 64 4.77 7.76 9.12
N GLU A 65 6.11 7.78 9.08
CA GLU A 65 6.85 8.67 8.18
C GLU A 65 6.59 8.31 6.72
N ALA A 66 6.45 7.02 6.38
CA ALA A 66 6.11 6.60 5.03
C ALA A 66 4.72 7.11 4.59
N ILE A 67 3.72 7.04 5.47
CA ILE A 67 2.37 7.54 5.20
C ILE A 67 2.36 9.07 5.08
N GLN A 68 3.01 9.77 6.00
CA GLN A 68 3.12 11.23 5.95
C GLN A 68 3.84 11.70 4.68
N THR A 69 4.95 11.05 4.34
CA THR A 69 5.70 11.33 3.11
C THR A 69 4.85 11.09 1.88
N ALA A 70 4.14 9.95 1.81
CA ALA A 70 3.25 9.65 0.71
C ALA A 70 2.12 10.68 0.56
N ALA A 71 1.46 11.05 1.66
CA ALA A 71 0.42 12.07 1.67
C ALA A 71 0.95 13.43 1.20
N LEU A 72 2.13 13.82 1.69
CA LEU A 72 2.80 15.05 1.28
C LEU A 72 3.14 15.05 -0.21
N ARG A 73 3.55 13.90 -0.77
CA ARG A 73 3.85 13.77 -2.20
C ARG A 73 2.61 13.98 -3.07
N VAL A 74 1.48 13.40 -2.66
CA VAL A 74 0.20 13.59 -3.36
C VAL A 74 -0.25 15.05 -3.25
N ALA A 75 -0.23 15.63 -2.04
CA ALA A 75 -0.68 16.99 -1.81
C ALA A 75 0.13 18.04 -2.58
N ARG A 76 1.45 17.81 -2.74
CA ARG A 76 2.35 18.70 -3.50
C ARG A 76 2.37 18.41 -5.01
N GLY A 77 1.76 17.32 -5.47
CA GLY A 77 1.81 16.91 -6.87
C GLY A 77 3.22 16.51 -7.37
N ASN A 78 4.15 16.16 -6.48
CA ASN A 78 5.56 15.90 -6.83
C ASN A 78 5.90 14.39 -6.87
N ILE A 79 5.03 13.62 -7.54
CA ILE A 79 5.17 12.16 -7.65
C ILE A 79 6.11 11.76 -8.80
N CYS A 80 5.98 12.40 -9.96
CA CYS A 80 6.80 12.12 -11.14
C CYS A 80 7.52 13.39 -11.57
N THR A 81 8.45 13.87 -10.75
CA THR A 81 9.23 15.08 -11.01
C THR A 81 10.70 14.72 -11.21
N GLY A 82 11.30 15.12 -12.33
CA GLY A 82 12.71 14.84 -12.64
C GLY A 82 13.04 14.87 -14.12
N PRO A 83 14.32 14.75 -14.50
CA PRO A 83 14.75 14.77 -15.90
C PRO A 83 14.18 13.60 -16.71
N ASP A 84 14.02 12.43 -16.10
CA ASP A 84 13.41 11.23 -16.71
C ASP A 84 11.91 11.08 -16.35
N SER A 85 11.24 12.18 -16.03
CA SER A 85 9.83 12.16 -15.65
C SER A 85 8.89 12.00 -16.84
N PHE A 86 7.68 11.53 -16.55
CA PHE A 86 6.58 11.52 -17.50
C PHE A 86 5.71 12.76 -17.26
N PRO A 87 5.71 13.75 -18.17
CA PRO A 87 5.02 15.02 -17.96
C PRO A 87 3.51 14.86 -17.74
N TYR A 88 2.93 13.78 -18.28
CA TYR A 88 1.52 13.43 -18.12
C TYR A 88 1.37 12.14 -17.32
N PHE A 89 2.04 12.06 -16.18
CA PHE A 89 1.82 10.98 -15.20
C PHE A 89 0.55 11.25 -14.40
N GLN A 90 -0.40 10.32 -14.47
CA GLN A 90 -1.58 10.28 -13.62
C GLN A 90 -1.35 9.29 -12.47
N PRO A 91 -1.15 9.75 -11.23
CA PRO A 91 -1.03 8.90 -10.05
C PRO A 91 -2.33 8.12 -9.82
N ARG A 92 -2.24 6.85 -9.44
CA ARG A 92 -3.42 5.99 -9.25
C ARG A 92 -3.39 5.19 -7.95
N ILE A 93 -2.26 4.56 -7.63
CA ILE A 93 -2.12 3.73 -6.42
C ILE A 93 -0.79 4.05 -5.76
N MET A 94 -0.85 4.42 -4.48
CA MET A 94 0.32 4.53 -3.62
C MET A 94 0.64 3.17 -3.02
N LEU A 95 1.92 2.81 -3.00
CA LEU A 95 2.43 1.55 -2.48
C LEU A 95 3.53 1.83 -1.44
N ILE A 96 3.43 1.17 -0.29
CA ILE A 96 4.48 1.10 0.72
C ILE A 96 4.91 -0.36 0.83
N GLN A 97 6.19 -0.62 0.58
CA GLN A 97 6.77 -1.95 0.64
C GLN A 97 7.91 -1.98 1.65
N ASP A 98 8.17 -3.14 2.24
CA ASP A 98 9.34 -3.33 3.07
C ASP A 98 10.60 -3.57 2.22
N ARG A 99 11.75 -3.72 2.88
CA ARG A 99 13.02 -3.94 2.17
C ARG A 99 13.05 -5.23 1.33
N ASP A 100 12.24 -6.22 1.70
CA ASP A 100 12.08 -7.51 1.02
C ASP A 100 10.98 -7.42 -0.07
N GLN A 101 10.51 -6.22 -0.42
CA GLN A 101 9.45 -5.92 -1.38
C GLN A 101 8.07 -6.44 -0.99
N ARG A 102 7.85 -6.82 0.27
CA ARG A 102 6.55 -7.25 0.76
C ARG A 102 5.64 -6.04 0.90
N LEU A 103 4.38 -6.18 0.47
CA LEU A 103 3.43 -5.09 0.58
C LEU A 103 3.09 -4.83 2.04
N VAL A 104 3.35 -3.61 2.51
CA VAL A 104 2.99 -3.14 3.84
C VAL A 104 1.63 -2.46 3.78
N LEU A 105 1.46 -1.51 2.86
CA LEU A 105 0.22 -0.75 2.75
C LEU A 105 0.06 -0.26 1.30
N ALA A 106 -1.19 -0.19 0.83
CA ALA A 106 -1.49 0.44 -0.45
C ALA A 106 -2.82 1.19 -0.41
N GLY A 107 -2.92 2.23 -1.23
CA GLY A 107 -4.09 3.10 -1.27
C GLY A 107 -4.34 3.67 -2.66
N GLU A 108 -5.61 3.85 -3.00
CA GLU A 108 -6.00 4.53 -4.24
C GLU A 108 -5.80 6.04 -4.08
N ILE A 109 -5.27 6.70 -5.08
CA ILE A 109 -5.14 8.16 -5.11
C ILE A 109 -6.38 8.72 -5.82
N ARG A 110 -7.19 9.50 -5.10
CA ARG A 110 -8.40 10.14 -5.64
C ARG A 110 -8.48 11.57 -5.12
N ALA A 111 -8.78 12.52 -6.00
CA ALA A 111 -8.95 13.93 -5.64
C ALA A 111 -7.83 14.50 -4.74
N GLY A 112 -6.56 14.12 -5.00
CA GLY A 112 -5.41 14.63 -4.23
C GLY A 112 -5.24 14.02 -2.83
N ILE A 113 -5.96 12.94 -2.50
CA ILE A 113 -5.80 12.20 -1.24
C ILE A 113 -5.57 10.72 -1.50
N ILE A 114 -4.94 10.04 -0.52
CA ILE A 114 -4.74 8.59 -0.54
C ILE A 114 -5.85 7.94 0.29
N LEU A 115 -6.65 7.10 -0.37
CA LEU A 115 -7.62 6.22 0.26
C LEU A 115 -6.95 4.87 0.54
N TRP A 116 -6.33 4.76 1.71
CA TRP A 116 -5.68 3.53 2.16
C TRP A 116 -6.68 2.39 2.24
N GLN A 117 -6.28 1.23 1.70
CA GLN A 117 -7.15 0.07 1.63
C GLN A 117 -7.00 -0.78 2.88
N GLN A 118 -8.15 -1.20 3.44
CA GLN A 118 -8.16 -2.15 4.56
C GLN A 118 -7.55 -3.50 4.10
N PRO A 119 -6.50 -4.00 4.79
CA PRO A 119 -5.93 -5.30 4.52
C PRO A 119 -6.99 -6.41 4.56
N VAL A 120 -6.77 -7.46 3.78
CA VAL A 120 -7.56 -8.69 3.92
C VAL A 120 -7.45 -9.27 5.33
N ALA A 121 -8.58 -9.67 5.90
CA ALA A 121 -8.63 -10.19 7.28
C ALA A 121 -8.21 -11.66 7.38
N SER A 122 -8.14 -12.38 6.25
CA SER A 122 -7.83 -13.81 6.22
C SER A 122 -7.26 -14.26 4.88
N ASP A 123 -6.60 -15.43 4.87
CA ASP A 123 -6.11 -16.04 3.64
C ASP A 123 -7.24 -16.48 2.69
N ALA A 124 -8.40 -16.85 3.24
CA ALA A 124 -9.57 -17.15 2.43
C ALA A 124 -10.03 -15.91 1.63
N GLU A 125 -10.03 -14.74 2.29
CA GLU A 125 -10.29 -13.48 1.61
C GLU A 125 -9.20 -13.13 0.59
N ALA A 126 -7.93 -13.29 0.95
CA ALA A 126 -6.80 -13.08 0.05
C ALA A 126 -6.94 -13.89 -1.24
N ARG A 127 -7.29 -15.18 -1.13
CA ARG A 127 -7.54 -16.06 -2.29
C ARG A 127 -8.67 -15.56 -3.17
N ARG A 128 -9.78 -15.09 -2.58
CA ARG A 128 -10.90 -14.49 -3.35
C ARG A 128 -10.45 -13.26 -4.12
N ILE A 129 -9.66 -12.38 -3.48
CA ILE A 129 -9.11 -11.18 -4.12
C ILE A 129 -8.18 -11.55 -5.28
N VAL A 130 -7.28 -12.53 -5.09
CA VAL A 130 -6.39 -13.01 -6.16
C VAL A 130 -7.18 -13.57 -7.34
N THR A 131 -8.21 -14.37 -7.09
CA THR A 131 -9.08 -14.92 -8.15
C THR A 131 -9.76 -13.81 -8.93
N GLU A 132 -10.34 -12.83 -8.25
CA GLU A 132 -11.05 -11.73 -8.91
C GLU A 132 -10.11 -10.80 -9.66
N ALA A 133 -8.95 -10.46 -9.09
CA ALA A 133 -7.93 -9.67 -9.76
C ALA A 133 -7.38 -10.38 -11.02
N SER A 134 -7.17 -11.70 -10.93
CA SER A 134 -6.76 -12.53 -12.07
C SER A 134 -7.82 -12.56 -13.17
N ARG A 135 -9.11 -12.66 -12.80
CA ARG A 135 -10.23 -12.57 -13.73
C ARG A 135 -10.25 -11.22 -14.46
N LEU A 136 -10.07 -10.12 -13.74
CA LEU A 136 -9.98 -8.77 -14.31
C LEU A 136 -8.81 -8.64 -15.28
N ARG A 137 -7.62 -9.18 -14.95
CA ARG A 137 -6.49 -9.22 -15.87
C ARG A 137 -6.78 -10.05 -17.12
N GLY A 138 -7.41 -11.20 -16.96
CA GLY A 138 -7.83 -12.04 -18.09
C GLY A 138 -8.80 -11.32 -19.03
N MET A 139 -9.72 -10.52 -18.49
CA MET A 139 -10.57 -9.65 -19.31
C MET A 139 -9.79 -8.52 -19.96
N ALA A 140 -8.84 -7.90 -19.23
CA ALA A 140 -7.99 -6.84 -19.77
C ALA A 140 -7.17 -7.32 -20.97
N PHE A 141 -6.64 -8.55 -20.89
CA PHE A 141 -5.87 -9.17 -21.95
C PHE A 141 -6.68 -9.40 -23.23
N ARG A 142 -7.99 -9.68 -23.09
CA ARG A 142 -8.90 -9.90 -24.23
C ARG A 142 -9.56 -8.62 -24.76
N ALA A 143 -9.41 -7.50 -24.06
CA ALA A 143 -10.05 -6.25 -24.45
C ALA A 143 -9.38 -5.68 -25.71
N SER A 144 -10.20 -5.34 -26.72
CA SER A 144 -9.71 -4.74 -27.97
C SER A 144 -9.44 -3.24 -27.83
N ASP A 145 -10.15 -2.57 -26.92
CA ASP A 145 -9.91 -1.16 -26.60
C ASP A 145 -8.82 -1.02 -25.52
N PRO A 146 -7.73 -0.27 -25.79
CA PRO A 146 -6.66 -0.04 -24.80
C PRO A 146 -7.13 0.66 -23.53
N GLY A 147 -8.14 1.53 -23.62
CA GLY A 147 -8.73 2.23 -22.48
C GLY A 147 -9.44 1.28 -21.51
N ASP A 148 -10.27 0.39 -22.05
CA ASP A 148 -10.94 -0.68 -21.32
C ASP A 148 -9.94 -1.65 -20.68
N ALA A 149 -8.93 -2.09 -21.44
CA ALA A 149 -7.86 -2.95 -20.92
C ALA A 149 -7.16 -2.31 -19.71
N ARG A 150 -6.90 -1.00 -19.76
CA ARG A 150 -6.29 -0.24 -18.67
C ARG A 150 -7.22 -0.07 -17.48
N ARG A 151 -8.51 0.22 -17.70
CA ARG A 151 -9.50 0.31 -16.62
C ARG A 151 -9.61 -1.02 -15.87
N LEU A 152 -9.57 -2.14 -16.59
CA LEU A 152 -9.59 -3.48 -16.00
C LEU A 152 -8.30 -3.79 -15.22
N ARG A 153 -7.12 -3.45 -15.75
CA ARG A 153 -5.83 -3.57 -15.01
C ARG A 153 -5.82 -2.72 -13.75
N TYR A 154 -6.31 -1.49 -13.82
CA TYR A 154 -6.44 -0.62 -12.65
C TYR A 154 -7.35 -1.21 -11.58
N ARG A 155 -8.52 -1.73 -11.97
CA ARG A 155 -9.43 -2.40 -11.02
C ARG A 155 -8.78 -3.62 -10.37
N ALA A 156 -7.98 -4.39 -11.11
CA ALA A 156 -7.23 -5.51 -10.54
C ALA A 156 -6.22 -5.00 -9.50
N ALA A 157 -5.43 -3.98 -9.85
CA ALA A 157 -4.45 -3.41 -8.93
C ALA A 157 -5.08 -2.79 -7.67
N ALA A 158 -6.26 -2.16 -7.81
CA ALA A 158 -7.02 -1.62 -6.67
C ALA A 158 -7.51 -2.72 -5.71
N LEU A 159 -7.90 -3.89 -6.22
CA LEU A 159 -8.21 -5.05 -5.37
C LEU A 159 -6.95 -5.58 -4.67
N GLU A 160 -5.83 -5.64 -5.39
CA GLU A 160 -4.57 -6.16 -4.88
C GLU A 160 -3.89 -5.24 -3.88
N ALA A 161 -4.24 -3.95 -3.85
CA ALA A 161 -3.84 -3.05 -2.78
C ALA A 161 -4.27 -3.53 -1.38
N ARG A 162 -5.25 -4.44 -1.30
CA ARG A 162 -5.68 -5.09 -0.04
C ARG A 162 -4.82 -6.29 0.36
N LEU A 163 -3.99 -6.82 -0.56
CA LEU A 163 -3.17 -8.01 -0.35
C LEU A 163 -1.87 -7.68 0.40
N VAL A 164 -2.00 -7.00 1.54
CA VAL A 164 -0.88 -6.77 2.45
C VAL A 164 -0.30 -8.12 2.89
N ASP A 165 1.03 -8.19 2.92
CA ASP A 165 1.76 -9.40 3.30
C ASP A 165 1.34 -9.86 4.71
N PRO A 166 1.17 -11.18 4.97
CA PRO A 166 0.76 -11.68 6.27
C PRO A 166 1.53 -11.08 7.46
N PHE A 167 2.82 -10.81 7.30
CA PHE A 167 3.65 -10.20 8.33
C PHE A 167 3.17 -8.79 8.75
N TRP A 168 2.62 -8.02 7.81
CA TRP A 168 2.23 -6.63 8.01
C TRP A 168 0.73 -6.42 8.24
N ARG A 169 -0.12 -7.43 8.01
CA ARG A 169 -1.59 -7.29 8.01
C ARG A 169 -2.14 -6.71 9.31
N GLU A 170 -1.74 -7.27 10.45
CA GLU A 170 -2.23 -6.82 11.76
C GLU A 170 -1.81 -5.38 12.05
N THR A 171 -0.51 -5.09 11.95
CA THR A 171 0.03 -3.73 12.15
C THR A 171 -0.63 -2.70 11.23
N SER A 172 -0.84 -3.06 9.96
CA SER A 172 -1.46 -2.16 8.98
C SER A 172 -2.96 -1.96 9.25
N ALA A 173 -3.66 -3.03 9.61
CA ALA A 173 -5.08 -2.94 9.97
C ALA A 173 -5.27 -2.07 11.23
N ASP A 174 -4.44 -2.25 12.25
CA ASP A 174 -4.50 -1.45 13.48
C ASP A 174 -4.22 0.02 13.22
N LEU A 175 -3.22 0.32 12.39
CA LEU A 175 -2.91 1.69 12.00
C LEU A 175 -4.09 2.38 11.31
N LEU A 176 -4.81 1.67 10.44
CA LEU A 176 -5.98 2.23 9.74
C LEU A 176 -7.24 2.29 10.61
N ARG A 177 -7.27 1.62 11.77
CA ARG A 177 -8.37 1.72 12.76
C ARG A 177 -8.22 2.93 13.67
N LEU A 178 -6.99 3.37 13.91
CA LEU A 178 -6.73 4.53 14.75
C LEU A 178 -7.25 5.79 14.04
N PRO A 179 -8.07 6.63 14.70
CA PRO A 179 -8.35 7.95 14.16
C PRO A 179 -7.01 8.68 14.03
N GLN A 180 -6.65 9.06 12.80
CA GLN A 180 -5.49 9.92 12.59
C GLN A 180 -5.73 11.20 13.39
N ALA A 181 -5.00 11.37 14.50
CA ALA A 181 -5.05 12.60 15.28
C ALA A 181 -4.60 13.73 14.34
N ALA A 182 -5.55 14.57 13.96
CA ALA A 182 -5.37 15.72 13.08
C ALA A 182 -4.63 16.86 13.79
#